data_AF-A0A4V1N4Q9-F1
#
_entry.id   AF-A0A4V1N4Q9-F1
#
_cell.length_a   1.000
_cell.length_b   1.000
_cell.length_c   1.000
_cell.angle_alpha   90.00
_cell.angle_beta   90.00
_cell.angle_gamma   90.00
#
_symmetry.space_group_name_H-M   'P 1'
#
loop_
_entity.id
_entity.type
_entity.pdbx_description
1 polymer ?
#
loop_
_entity_poly.entity_id
_entity_poly.type
_entity_poly.pdbx_seq_one_letter_code
_entity_poly.pdbx_strand_id
1 'polypeptide(L)'
;MKRSAKSPDFAAILREQPATTLPGNNHKNHPVVGHVGFFFRFGLVGRLGGVFKSYININIFISCKHLTKSMKTGIILIVIILIIIGIYWFRSKSKVYEKAPIDFVMLESKTESTDYLPIVDKNWLKEIELKYAGKEWKTYPNEHTDQSEKLCNDVYRPWKGEITHSEFLNKMTKEQRMYFALINFESQTNNGGVYQFLFNNSELSLITLEAMKAAKMDKLAADYEKVLHEYFGKFETIQDLNKQFQDDSKKWDKRWNSFAEGYKELESTFEIENYFYDEDYVKEFQAKMVEFVKSNRNGLMKIE
;
A
#
# COMPACT_ATOMS: atom_id res chain seq x y z
N MET A 1 39.03 -17.85 -16.82
CA MET A 1 38.33 -16.56 -16.97
C MET A 1 37.11 -16.56 -16.06
N LYS A 2 37.15 -15.84 -14.92
CA LYS A 2 36.00 -15.66 -14.02
C LYS A 2 35.21 -14.45 -14.50
N ARG A 3 33.95 -14.63 -14.92
CA ARG A 3 32.98 -13.53 -15.04
C ARG A 3 31.98 -13.64 -13.90
N SER A 4 32.14 -12.73 -12.95
CA SER A 4 31.18 -12.44 -11.88
C SER A 4 29.97 -11.73 -12.50
N ALA A 5 28.84 -12.41 -12.61
CA ALA A 5 27.56 -11.75 -12.87
C ALA A 5 27.08 -11.12 -11.56
N LYS A 6 27.07 -9.78 -11.49
CA LYS A 6 26.44 -9.05 -10.39
C LYS A 6 24.93 -9.31 -10.47
N SER A 7 24.32 -9.75 -9.36
CA SER A 7 22.86 -9.82 -9.25
C SER A 7 22.27 -8.41 -9.24
N PRO A 8 21.10 -8.18 -9.86
CA PRO A 8 20.42 -6.90 -9.76
C PRO A 8 19.88 -6.69 -8.34
N ASP A 9 20.04 -5.47 -7.84
CA ASP A 9 19.50 -4.97 -6.58
C ASP A 9 18.00 -4.68 -6.77
N PHE A 10 17.14 -5.57 -6.26
CA PHE A 10 15.68 -5.51 -6.45
C PHE A 10 15.01 -4.31 -5.75
N ALA A 11 15.70 -3.66 -4.79
CA ALA A 11 15.24 -2.39 -4.23
C ALA A 11 15.27 -1.23 -5.24
N ALA A 12 15.96 -1.40 -6.39
CA ALA A 12 15.97 -0.44 -7.48
C ALA A 12 14.79 -0.62 -8.46
N ILE A 13 14.28 -1.85 -8.64
CA ILE A 13 13.21 -2.14 -9.61
C ILE A 13 11.84 -1.65 -9.11
N LEU A 14 11.62 -1.61 -7.79
CA LEU A 14 10.42 -1.05 -7.18
C LEU A 14 10.49 0.49 -6.97
N ARG A 15 11.62 1.13 -7.30
CA ARG A 15 11.78 2.60 -7.27
C ARG A 15 11.51 3.29 -8.62
N GLU A 16 11.35 2.54 -9.71
CA GLU A 16 11.09 3.10 -11.05
C GLU A 16 9.60 3.12 -11.42
N GLN A 17 8.74 3.50 -10.47
CA GLN A 17 7.42 4.03 -10.81
C GLN A 17 7.59 5.53 -11.14
N PRO A 18 7.33 6.00 -12.37
CA PRO A 18 7.45 7.41 -12.68
C PRO A 18 6.43 8.21 -11.87
N ALA A 19 6.93 9.10 -11.01
CA ALA A 19 6.13 10.17 -10.43
C ALA A 19 5.50 10.96 -11.58
N THR A 20 4.17 10.91 -11.69
CA THR A 20 3.41 11.69 -12.65
C THR A 20 3.55 13.18 -12.32
N THR A 21 4.40 13.86 -13.09
CA THR A 21 4.55 15.32 -13.05
C THR A 21 3.39 15.98 -13.80
N LEU A 22 2.63 16.82 -13.10
CA LEU A 22 1.73 17.81 -13.71
C LEU A 22 2.56 18.98 -14.27
N PRO A 23 2.11 19.67 -15.34
CA PRO A 23 2.94 20.60 -16.09
C PRO A 23 3.13 21.93 -15.34
N GLY A 24 4.39 22.29 -15.07
CA GLY A 24 4.79 23.57 -14.50
C GLY A 24 5.27 24.55 -15.57
N ASN A 25 4.65 25.73 -15.56
CA ASN A 25 5.01 26.89 -16.37
C ASN A 25 6.48 27.32 -16.17
N ASN A 26 7.14 27.63 -17.29
CA ASN A 26 8.43 28.29 -17.37
C ASN A 26 8.36 29.73 -16.84
N HIS A 27 9.30 30.15 -15.98
CA HIS A 27 10.06 31.41 -16.13
C HIS A 27 11.29 31.50 -15.19
N LYS A 28 12.47 31.35 -15.82
CA LYS A 28 13.81 31.93 -15.62
C LYS A 28 14.25 32.54 -14.25
N ASN A 29 15.38 32.01 -13.74
CA ASN A 29 16.34 32.62 -12.78
C ASN A 29 17.07 33.85 -13.39
N HIS A 30 17.56 34.84 -12.63
CA HIS A 30 18.89 34.93 -11.95
C HIS A 30 19.12 36.39 -11.40
N PRO A 31 20.20 36.78 -10.66
CA PRO A 31 20.64 36.43 -9.28
C PRO A 31 21.18 37.68 -8.48
N VAL A 32 21.99 37.43 -7.41
CA VAL A 32 23.03 38.31 -6.75
C VAL A 32 22.56 39.13 -5.51
N VAL A 33 23.24 39.26 -4.35
CA VAL A 33 24.45 38.73 -3.65
C VAL A 33 24.37 39.19 -2.17
N GLY A 34 24.99 38.44 -1.23
CA GLY A 34 25.78 39.04 -0.13
C GLY A 34 25.41 38.71 1.34
N HIS A 35 26.19 37.78 1.94
CA HIS A 35 26.82 37.72 3.29
C HIS A 35 26.14 38.34 4.54
N VAL A 36 26.17 37.82 5.79
CA VAL A 36 27.16 37.08 6.63
C VAL A 36 26.37 36.26 7.69
N GLY A 37 26.90 35.13 8.15
CA GLY A 37 26.20 34.19 9.05
C GLY A 37 26.39 34.40 10.56
N PHE A 38 25.71 33.56 11.35
CA PHE A 38 26.21 32.99 12.61
C PHE A 38 25.49 31.67 12.91
N PHE A 39 26.28 30.64 13.22
CA PHE A 39 25.82 29.30 13.61
C PHE A 39 25.43 29.28 15.09
N PHE A 40 24.32 28.62 15.42
CA PHE A 40 24.23 27.83 16.65
C PHE A 40 23.61 26.47 16.33
N ARG A 41 24.38 25.43 16.63
CA ARG A 41 24.07 24.02 16.46
C ARG A 41 23.76 23.48 17.86
N PHE A 42 22.51 23.10 18.12
CA PHE A 42 22.20 22.10 19.14
C PHE A 42 21.56 20.93 18.43
N GLY A 43 22.28 19.81 18.40
CA GLY A 43 21.73 18.53 18.00
C GLY A 43 21.07 17.88 19.19
N LEU A 44 19.86 17.35 18.97
CA LEU A 44 19.45 16.10 19.60
C LEU A 44 18.99 15.17 18.48
N VAL A 45 19.64 14.01 18.40
CA VAL A 45 19.43 12.98 17.39
C VAL A 45 18.33 12.04 17.88
N GLY A 46 17.30 11.86 17.05
CA GLY A 46 16.35 10.76 17.13
C GLY A 46 15.92 10.39 15.71
N ARG A 47 16.39 9.24 15.22
CA ARG A 47 16.06 8.67 13.90
C ARG A 47 14.57 8.34 13.84
N LEU A 48 13.87 8.88 12.84
CA LEU A 48 12.73 8.25 12.14
C LEU A 48 12.52 8.97 10.80
N GLY A 49 11.90 8.25 9.87
CA GLY A 49 11.95 8.43 8.41
C GLY A 49 11.64 9.82 7.88
N GLY A 50 12.24 10.10 6.72
CA GLY A 50 12.07 11.34 5.99
C GLY A 50 10.62 11.57 5.56
N VAL A 51 10.04 12.65 6.05
CA VAL A 51 8.88 13.32 5.46
C VAL A 51 9.17 14.82 5.51
N PHE A 52 9.01 15.47 4.35
CA PHE A 52 9.09 16.90 4.08
C PHE A 52 9.34 17.84 5.28
N LYS A 53 10.56 18.38 5.37
CA LYS A 53 10.84 19.62 6.11
C LYS A 53 10.20 20.80 5.37
N SER A 54 8.95 21.12 5.68
CA SER A 54 8.37 22.40 5.31
C SER A 54 8.73 23.42 6.41
N TYR A 55 9.80 24.17 6.19
CA TYR A 55 10.09 25.34 7.01
C TYR A 55 9.19 26.48 6.57
N ILE A 56 8.09 26.73 7.30
CA ILE A 56 7.37 27.98 7.16
C ILE A 56 8.11 29.03 7.99
N ASN A 57 8.94 29.83 7.34
CA ASN A 57 9.60 30.97 7.96
C ASN A 57 8.64 32.17 7.88
N ILE A 58 7.77 32.35 8.89
CA ILE A 58 6.90 33.52 8.97
C ILE A 58 7.65 34.64 9.71
N ASN A 59 8.25 35.55 8.96
CA ASN A 59 8.72 36.82 9.53
C ASN A 59 7.53 37.77 9.67
N ILE A 60 6.97 37.87 10.88
CA ILE A 60 5.98 38.90 11.22
C ILE A 60 6.72 40.09 11.84
N PHE A 61 6.99 41.13 11.05
CA PHE A 61 7.54 42.38 11.56
C PHE A 61 6.40 43.35 11.90
N ILE A 62 5.98 43.40 13.16
CA ILE A 62 4.99 44.38 13.62
C ILE A 62 5.73 45.60 14.18
N SER A 63 5.81 46.68 13.40
CA SER A 63 6.35 47.96 13.87
C SER A 63 5.35 48.63 14.81
N CYS A 64 5.49 48.38 16.11
CA CYS A 64 4.66 48.97 17.16
C CYS A 64 5.45 50.03 17.95
N LYS A 65 5.85 51.14 17.30
CA LYS A 65 6.52 52.25 18.01
C LYS A 65 5.58 53.08 18.90
N HIS A 66 4.25 52.96 18.76
CA HIS A 66 3.27 53.81 19.48
C HIS A 66 2.22 53.04 20.31
N LEU A 67 2.42 51.76 20.61
CA LEU A 67 1.45 50.97 21.37
C LEU A 67 1.91 50.74 22.81
N THR A 68 1.01 50.93 23.77
CA THR A 68 1.27 50.62 25.18
C THR A 68 1.44 49.12 25.39
N LYS A 69 2.20 48.72 26.42
CA LYS A 69 2.57 47.32 26.69
C LYS A 69 1.36 46.37 26.68
N SER A 70 0.21 46.81 27.22
CA SER A 70 -1.05 46.06 27.24
C SER A 70 -1.67 45.85 25.85
N MET A 71 -1.55 46.82 24.94
CA MET A 71 -2.10 46.71 23.58
C MET A 71 -1.26 45.79 22.69
N LYS A 72 0.07 45.75 22.89
CA LYS A 72 0.97 44.82 22.19
C LYS A 72 0.65 43.37 22.53
N THR A 73 0.39 43.08 23.81
CA THR A 73 0.02 41.73 24.27
C THR A 73 -1.32 41.27 23.68
N GLY A 74 -2.30 42.18 23.58
CA GLY A 74 -3.60 41.89 22.95
C GLY A 74 -3.49 41.58 21.45
N ILE A 75 -2.69 42.34 20.71
CA ILE A 75 -2.48 42.11 19.27
C ILE A 75 -1.76 40.78 19.01
N ILE A 76 -0.76 40.43 19.83
CA ILE A 76 -0.05 39.14 19.72
C ILE A 76 -1.02 37.96 19.95
N LEU A 77 -1.91 38.06 20.94
CA LEU A 77 -2.93 37.04 21.22
C LEU A 77 -3.89 36.84 20.04
N ILE A 78 -4.34 37.93 19.41
CA ILE A 78 -5.21 37.87 18.22
C ILE A 78 -4.49 37.18 17.05
N VAL A 79 -3.21 37.52 16.81
CA VAL A 79 -2.42 36.89 15.75
C VAL A 79 -2.24 35.38 16.00
N ILE A 80 -1.99 34.97 17.25
CA ILE A 80 -1.88 33.54 17.61
C ILE A 80 -3.20 32.81 17.37
N ILE A 81 -4.34 33.40 17.75
CA ILE A 81 -5.67 32.80 17.52
C ILE A 81 -5.94 32.66 16.02
N LEU A 82 -5.63 33.67 15.20
CA LEU A 82 -5.79 33.60 13.75
C LEU A 82 -4.88 32.55 13.11
N ILE A 83 -3.66 32.36 13.62
CA ILE A 83 -2.76 31.28 13.17
C ILE A 83 -3.34 29.91 13.53
N ILE A 84 -3.87 29.73 14.75
CA ILE A 84 -4.50 28.46 15.17
C ILE A 84 -5.73 28.15 14.30
N ILE A 85 -6.59 29.14 14.05
CA ILE A 85 -7.74 28.98 13.15
C ILE A 85 -7.27 28.66 11.72
N GLY A 86 -6.24 29.34 11.24
CA GLY A 86 -5.63 29.08 9.93
C GLY A 86 -5.06 27.67 9.81
N ILE A 87 -4.39 27.16 10.85
CA ILE A 87 -3.87 25.79 10.90
C ILE A 87 -5.03 24.78 10.96
N TYR A 88 -6.09 25.05 11.73
CA TYR A 88 -7.27 24.18 11.80
C TYR A 88 -8.02 24.13 10.46
N TRP A 89 -8.17 25.28 9.80
CA TRP A 89 -8.80 25.38 8.48
C TRP A 89 -7.94 24.79 7.37
N PHE A 90 -6.61 24.93 7.47
CA PHE A 90 -5.68 24.29 6.57
C PHE A 90 -5.69 22.77 6.76
N ARG A 91 -5.70 22.26 8.01
CA ARG A 91 -5.84 20.82 8.30
C ARG A 91 -7.18 20.25 7.85
N SER A 92 -8.28 21.01 7.95
CA SER A 92 -9.58 20.54 7.48
C SER A 92 -9.69 20.51 5.95
N LYS A 93 -8.95 21.39 5.25
CA LYS A 93 -8.85 21.40 3.77
C LYS A 93 -7.74 20.52 3.21
N SER A 94 -6.68 20.27 3.98
CA SER A 94 -5.56 19.40 3.63
C SER A 94 -5.82 17.95 4.03
N LYS A 95 -7.10 17.54 4.13
CA LYS A 95 -7.45 16.15 3.87
C LYS A 95 -6.99 15.88 2.44
N VAL A 96 -5.73 15.49 2.30
CA VAL A 96 -5.25 14.81 1.11
C VAL A 96 -6.06 13.52 1.14
N TYR A 97 -7.23 13.57 0.52
CA TYR A 97 -7.89 12.36 0.11
C TYR A 97 -6.93 11.81 -0.94
N GLU A 98 -6.05 10.90 -0.54
CA GLU A 98 -5.43 10.01 -1.50
C GLU A 98 -6.52 9.49 -2.41
N LYS A 99 -6.19 9.41 -3.71
CA LYS A 99 -7.16 8.95 -4.71
C LYS A 99 -7.71 7.63 -4.23
N ALA A 100 -8.98 7.64 -3.83
CA ALA A 100 -9.75 6.44 -3.60
C ALA A 100 -9.54 5.52 -4.81
N PRO A 101 -9.43 4.19 -4.61
CA PRO A 101 -9.39 3.29 -5.75
C PRO A 101 -10.66 3.54 -6.55
N ILE A 102 -10.65 3.41 -7.88
CA ILE A 102 -11.87 3.73 -8.63
C ILE A 102 -12.96 2.65 -8.48
N ASP A 103 -12.58 1.45 -8.03
CA ASP A 103 -13.44 0.30 -7.72
C ASP A 103 -12.66 -0.75 -6.91
N PHE A 104 -13.35 -1.69 -6.26
CA PHE A 104 -12.75 -2.88 -5.66
C PHE A 104 -12.62 -4.03 -6.68
N VAL A 105 -11.64 -4.89 -6.44
CA VAL A 105 -11.48 -6.12 -7.19
C VAL A 105 -12.50 -7.14 -6.71
N MET A 106 -13.23 -7.72 -7.65
CA MET A 106 -14.37 -8.59 -7.35
C MET A 106 -13.94 -10.04 -7.25
N LEU A 107 -14.55 -10.77 -6.31
CA LEU A 107 -14.37 -12.22 -6.20
C LEU A 107 -14.78 -12.93 -7.49
N GLU A 108 -15.96 -12.57 -8.02
CA GLU A 108 -16.50 -13.05 -9.29
C GLU A 108 -16.60 -11.85 -10.23
N SER A 109 -15.96 -11.93 -11.40
CA SER A 109 -15.90 -10.84 -12.37
C SER A 109 -16.58 -11.22 -13.67
N LYS A 110 -17.37 -10.31 -14.24
CA LYS A 110 -18.00 -10.49 -15.55
C LYS A 110 -17.01 -10.43 -16.71
N THR A 111 -15.82 -9.88 -16.50
CA THR A 111 -14.77 -9.74 -17.51
C THR A 111 -13.66 -10.77 -17.38
N GLU A 112 -13.85 -11.76 -16.51
CA GLU A 112 -12.90 -12.84 -16.27
C GLU A 112 -12.54 -13.58 -17.57
N SER A 113 -11.24 -13.83 -17.76
CA SER A 113 -10.71 -14.59 -18.89
C SER A 113 -9.55 -15.49 -18.45
N THR A 114 -9.29 -16.52 -19.25
CA THR A 114 -8.12 -17.40 -19.09
C THR A 114 -6.89 -16.90 -19.83
N ASP A 115 -6.97 -15.76 -20.52
CA ASP A 115 -5.87 -15.22 -21.36
C ASP A 115 -4.64 -14.85 -20.54
N TYR A 116 -4.83 -14.53 -19.26
CA TYR A 116 -3.76 -14.18 -18.34
C TYR A 116 -3.14 -15.41 -17.64
N LEU A 117 -3.64 -16.62 -17.88
CA LEU A 117 -3.05 -17.83 -17.30
C LEU A 117 -1.68 -18.08 -17.95
N PRO A 118 -0.58 -18.11 -17.17
CA PRO A 118 0.72 -18.45 -17.69
C PRO A 118 0.72 -19.91 -18.19
N ILE A 119 1.39 -20.14 -19.32
CA ILE A 119 1.64 -21.49 -19.82
C ILE A 119 2.91 -22.02 -19.14
N VAL A 120 2.84 -23.22 -18.58
CA VAL A 120 3.93 -23.90 -17.90
C VAL A 120 4.06 -25.35 -18.36
N ASP A 121 5.25 -25.92 -18.19
CA ASP A 121 5.48 -27.34 -18.43
C ASP A 121 4.59 -28.22 -17.54
N LYS A 122 4.14 -29.36 -18.08
CA LYS A 122 3.29 -30.33 -17.35
C LYS A 122 3.82 -30.75 -15.99
N ASN A 123 5.15 -30.80 -15.83
CA ASN A 123 5.81 -31.21 -14.58
C ASN A 123 6.33 -30.05 -13.75
N TRP A 124 6.08 -28.79 -14.14
CA TRP A 124 6.68 -27.59 -13.53
C TRP A 124 6.51 -27.54 -12.00
N LEU A 125 5.29 -27.77 -11.48
CA LEU A 125 5.06 -27.80 -10.03
C LEU A 125 5.88 -28.88 -9.32
N LYS A 126 5.98 -30.07 -9.91
CA LYS A 126 6.73 -31.18 -9.35
C LYS A 126 8.24 -30.90 -9.37
N GLU A 127 8.72 -30.25 -10.41
CA GLU A 127 10.12 -29.85 -10.52
C GLU A 127 10.50 -28.80 -9.47
N ILE A 128 9.63 -27.81 -9.21
CA ILE A 128 9.84 -26.84 -8.14
C ILE A 128 9.83 -27.53 -6.77
N GLU A 129 8.83 -28.39 -6.50
CA GLU A 129 8.77 -29.14 -5.24
C GLU A 129 10.06 -29.96 -5.01
N LEU A 130 10.51 -30.70 -6.02
CA LEU A 130 11.76 -31.47 -5.95
C LEU A 130 13.01 -30.58 -5.83
N LYS A 131 13.01 -29.38 -6.40
CA LYS A 131 14.11 -28.40 -6.26
C LYS A 131 14.30 -27.98 -4.81
N TYR A 132 13.24 -27.94 -3.99
CA TYR A 132 13.30 -27.49 -2.59
C TYR A 132 13.14 -28.63 -1.57
N ALA A 133 12.79 -29.84 -2.02
CA ALA A 133 12.69 -31.01 -1.16
C ALA A 133 13.98 -31.27 -0.35
N GLY A 134 13.83 -31.44 0.97
CA GLY A 134 14.93 -31.76 1.89
C GLY A 134 15.92 -30.62 2.15
N LYS A 135 15.68 -29.40 1.63
CA LYS A 135 16.47 -28.22 1.97
C LYS A 135 15.94 -27.55 3.23
N GLU A 136 16.85 -26.96 4.01
CA GLU A 136 16.44 -26.04 5.08
C GLU A 136 15.62 -24.89 4.48
N TRP A 137 14.55 -24.52 5.18
CA TRP A 137 13.72 -23.41 4.76
C TRP A 137 14.50 -22.10 4.83
N LYS A 138 14.23 -21.22 3.86
CA LYS A 138 14.75 -19.86 3.79
C LYS A 138 13.65 -18.94 3.28
N THR A 139 13.65 -17.69 3.72
CA THR A 139 12.73 -16.67 3.19
C THR A 139 12.90 -16.47 1.68
N TYR A 140 14.13 -16.60 1.17
CA TYR A 140 14.43 -16.60 -0.26
C TYR A 140 15.80 -17.26 -0.54
N PRO A 141 15.95 -18.02 -1.63
CA PRO A 141 14.89 -18.54 -2.51
C PRO A 141 14.19 -19.77 -1.90
N ASN A 142 12.90 -19.95 -2.19
CA ASN A 142 12.08 -21.12 -1.81
C ASN A 142 10.96 -21.41 -2.84
N GLU A 143 10.21 -22.49 -2.63
CA GLU A 143 9.11 -22.92 -3.52
C GLU A 143 8.06 -21.84 -3.74
N HIS A 144 7.61 -21.17 -2.67
CA HIS A 144 6.68 -20.05 -2.73
C HIS A 144 7.20 -18.91 -3.61
N THR A 145 8.46 -18.50 -3.43
CA THR A 145 9.04 -17.38 -4.20
C THR A 145 9.22 -17.69 -5.68
N ASP A 146 9.48 -18.94 -6.06
CA ASP A 146 9.54 -19.34 -7.47
C ASP A 146 8.14 -19.43 -8.09
N GLN A 147 7.14 -19.88 -7.31
CA GLN A 147 5.74 -19.89 -7.74
C GLN A 147 5.18 -18.48 -7.90
N SER A 148 5.47 -17.56 -6.96
CA SER A 148 5.01 -16.18 -7.03
C SER A 148 5.62 -15.41 -8.22
N GLU A 149 6.89 -15.65 -8.54
CA GLU A 149 7.51 -15.05 -9.71
C GLU A 149 6.76 -15.44 -11.00
N LYS A 150 6.49 -16.73 -11.19
CA LYS A 150 5.87 -17.24 -12.41
C LYS A 150 4.37 -16.97 -12.51
N LEU A 151 3.63 -17.13 -11.40
CA LEU A 151 2.17 -17.10 -11.39
C LEU A 151 1.61 -15.71 -11.09
N CYS A 152 2.42 -14.80 -10.55
CA CYS A 152 2.00 -13.44 -10.20
C CYS A 152 2.85 -12.39 -10.91
N ASN A 153 4.17 -12.34 -10.66
CA ASN A 153 5.00 -11.24 -11.16
C ASN A 153 5.11 -11.24 -12.70
N ASP A 154 5.33 -12.40 -13.31
CA ASP A 154 5.36 -12.57 -14.76
C ASP A 154 4.03 -12.20 -15.43
N VAL A 155 2.91 -12.49 -14.77
CA VAL A 155 1.55 -12.18 -15.25
C VAL A 155 1.26 -10.68 -15.15
N TYR A 156 1.78 -10.03 -14.12
CA TYR A 156 1.59 -8.60 -13.87
C TYR A 156 2.47 -7.69 -14.74
N ARG A 157 3.73 -8.08 -14.98
CA ARG A 157 4.76 -7.28 -15.67
C ARG A 157 4.32 -6.67 -17.02
N PRO A 158 3.45 -7.31 -17.83
CA PRO A 158 2.94 -6.73 -19.07
C PRO A 158 2.03 -5.52 -18.89
N TRP A 159 1.33 -5.37 -17.75
CA TRP A 159 0.45 -4.23 -17.50
C TRP A 159 1.26 -2.93 -17.42
N LYS A 160 0.91 -1.92 -18.23
CA LYS A 160 1.58 -0.60 -18.25
C LYS A 160 0.68 0.55 -17.79
N GLY A 161 -0.46 0.23 -17.17
CA GLY A 161 -1.42 1.22 -16.69
C GLY A 161 -2.32 1.82 -17.77
N GLU A 162 -2.47 1.15 -18.93
CA GLU A 162 -3.38 1.59 -19.99
C GLU A 162 -4.86 1.48 -19.59
N ILE A 163 -5.15 0.51 -18.71
CA ILE A 163 -6.41 0.36 -17.98
C ILE A 163 -6.10 0.48 -16.49
N THR A 164 -7.12 0.72 -15.68
CA THR A 164 -6.94 0.80 -14.22
C THR A 164 -6.53 -0.55 -13.62
N HIS A 165 -5.94 -0.51 -12.43
CA HIS A 165 -5.46 -1.73 -11.78
C HIS A 165 -6.61 -2.70 -11.47
N SER A 166 -7.75 -2.19 -10.97
CA SER A 166 -8.93 -3.01 -10.72
C SER A 166 -9.51 -3.62 -12.01
N GLU A 167 -9.59 -2.86 -13.11
CA GLU A 167 -10.01 -3.38 -14.41
C GLU A 167 -9.07 -4.47 -14.94
N PHE A 168 -7.76 -4.32 -14.75
CA PHE A 168 -6.79 -5.33 -15.14
C PHE A 168 -6.98 -6.62 -14.34
N LEU A 169 -7.05 -6.51 -13.01
CA LEU A 169 -7.21 -7.66 -12.12
C LEU A 169 -8.56 -8.37 -12.35
N ASN A 170 -9.64 -7.62 -12.59
CA ASN A 170 -10.96 -8.18 -12.91
C ASN A 170 -10.99 -8.97 -14.23
N LYS A 171 -9.95 -8.92 -15.08
CA LYS A 171 -9.82 -9.80 -16.25
C LYS A 171 -9.10 -11.13 -15.97
N MET A 172 -8.36 -11.23 -14.87
CA MET A 172 -7.74 -12.50 -14.46
C MET A 172 -8.81 -13.52 -14.04
N THR A 173 -8.45 -14.76 -13.78
CA THR A 173 -9.34 -15.71 -13.11
C THR A 173 -9.52 -15.36 -11.63
N LYS A 174 -10.57 -15.91 -10.99
CA LYS A 174 -10.77 -15.79 -9.54
C LYS A 174 -9.55 -16.22 -8.74
N GLU A 175 -8.98 -17.38 -9.06
CA GLU A 175 -7.84 -17.93 -8.34
C GLU A 175 -6.60 -17.04 -8.51
N GLN A 176 -6.39 -16.46 -9.70
CA GLN A 176 -5.32 -15.48 -9.91
C GLN A 176 -5.52 -14.22 -9.08
N ARG A 177 -6.74 -13.66 -9.02
CA ARG A 177 -7.02 -12.47 -8.21
C ARG A 177 -6.78 -12.75 -6.72
N MET A 178 -7.20 -13.90 -6.21
CA MET A 178 -6.93 -14.32 -4.83
C MET A 178 -5.44 -14.47 -4.56
N TYR A 179 -4.71 -15.16 -5.44
CA TYR A 179 -3.27 -15.36 -5.28
C TYR A 179 -2.51 -14.04 -5.34
N PHE A 180 -2.88 -13.17 -6.28
CA PHE A 180 -2.34 -11.82 -6.42
C PHE A 180 -2.57 -10.99 -5.14
N ALA A 181 -3.77 -11.07 -4.57
CA ALA A 181 -4.11 -10.40 -3.32
C ALA A 181 -3.23 -10.86 -2.15
N LEU A 182 -3.04 -12.17 -1.99
CA LEU A 182 -2.19 -12.73 -0.94
C LEU A 182 -0.70 -12.35 -1.11
N ILE A 183 -0.17 -12.37 -2.34
CA ILE A 183 1.21 -11.96 -2.63
C ILE A 183 1.42 -10.47 -2.32
N ASN A 184 0.48 -9.60 -2.70
CA ASN A 184 0.57 -8.18 -2.39
C ASN A 184 0.41 -7.92 -0.89
N PHE A 185 -0.46 -8.67 -0.20
CA PHE A 185 -0.60 -8.60 1.24
C PHE A 185 0.72 -8.93 1.95
N GLU A 186 1.36 -10.05 1.62
CA GLU A 186 2.67 -10.44 2.19
C GLU A 186 3.72 -9.36 1.91
N SER A 187 3.86 -8.94 0.65
CA SER A 187 4.86 -7.96 0.22
C SER A 187 4.74 -6.61 0.95
N GLN A 188 3.52 -6.09 1.05
CA GLN A 188 3.28 -4.80 1.70
C GLN A 188 3.39 -4.91 3.22
N THR A 189 2.91 -6.01 3.82
CA THR A 189 3.01 -6.25 5.27
C THR A 189 4.47 -6.35 5.71
N ASN A 190 5.30 -7.07 4.95
CA ASN A 190 6.75 -7.17 5.22
C ASN A 190 7.49 -5.83 5.09
N ASN A 191 6.96 -4.87 4.33
CA ASN A 191 7.63 -3.60 4.06
C ASN A 191 7.16 -2.47 5.00
N GLY A 192 5.85 -2.33 5.20
CA GLY A 192 5.27 -1.26 6.00
C GLY A 192 3.97 -1.63 6.71
N GLY A 193 3.76 -2.93 6.95
CA GLY A 193 2.61 -3.42 7.68
C GLY A 193 1.31 -3.45 6.88
N VAL A 194 0.25 -3.87 7.55
CA VAL A 194 -1.09 -4.01 6.93
C VAL A 194 -1.65 -2.65 6.54
N TYR A 195 -1.25 -1.59 7.25
CA TYR A 195 -1.57 -0.22 6.87
C TYR A 195 -1.07 0.11 5.46
N GLN A 196 0.20 -0.20 5.16
CA GLN A 196 0.77 0.05 3.84
C GLN A 196 0.05 -0.77 2.75
N PHE A 197 -0.39 -1.98 3.06
CA PHE A 197 -1.20 -2.79 2.15
C PHE A 197 -2.52 -2.10 1.80
N LEU A 198 -3.32 -1.73 2.80
CA LEU A 198 -4.62 -1.09 2.63
C LEU A 198 -4.52 0.24 1.89
N PHE A 199 -3.40 0.94 2.06
CA PHE A 199 -3.11 2.20 1.37
C PHE A 199 -2.75 2.00 -0.10
N ASN A 200 -1.76 1.14 -0.37
CA ASN A 200 -1.22 0.96 -1.72
C ASN A 200 -2.13 0.12 -2.62
N ASN A 201 -2.94 -0.77 -2.04
CA ASN A 201 -3.78 -1.73 -2.76
C ASN A 201 -5.18 -1.81 -2.14
N SER A 202 -5.76 -0.65 -1.80
CA SER A 202 -7.11 -0.57 -1.22
C SER A 202 -8.15 -1.39 -1.99
N GLU A 203 -8.08 -1.44 -3.32
CA GLU A 203 -8.94 -2.24 -4.19
C GLU A 203 -8.87 -3.75 -3.94
N LEU A 204 -7.79 -4.26 -3.34
CA LEU A 204 -7.61 -5.68 -2.99
C LEU A 204 -8.14 -6.04 -1.59
N SER A 205 -8.55 -5.04 -0.80
CA SER A 205 -8.85 -5.23 0.63
C SER A 205 -9.86 -6.33 0.92
N LEU A 206 -10.96 -6.40 0.17
CA LEU A 206 -12.03 -7.40 0.39
C LEU A 206 -11.62 -8.79 -0.13
N ILE A 207 -11.08 -8.87 -1.34
CA ILE A 207 -10.70 -10.15 -1.94
C ILE A 207 -9.55 -10.84 -1.18
N THR A 208 -8.72 -10.06 -0.49
CA THR A 208 -7.64 -10.59 0.37
C THR A 208 -8.20 -11.46 1.50
N LEU A 209 -9.29 -11.03 2.15
CA LEU A 209 -9.93 -11.83 3.21
C LEU A 209 -10.51 -13.13 2.65
N GLU A 210 -11.16 -13.06 1.48
CA GLU A 210 -11.68 -14.26 0.80
C GLU A 210 -10.54 -15.22 0.41
N ALA A 211 -9.41 -14.68 -0.03
CA ALA A 211 -8.23 -15.47 -0.37
C ALA A 211 -7.60 -16.14 0.87
N MET A 212 -7.53 -15.45 2.01
CA MET A 212 -7.06 -16.03 3.28
C MET A 212 -7.96 -17.19 3.73
N LYS A 213 -9.29 -17.03 3.62
CA LYS A 213 -10.27 -18.09 3.90
C LYS A 213 -10.09 -19.28 2.95
N ALA A 214 -9.95 -19.03 1.65
CA ALA A 214 -9.72 -20.08 0.66
C ALA A 214 -8.39 -20.83 0.87
N ALA A 215 -7.36 -20.14 1.35
CA ALA A 215 -6.07 -20.71 1.72
C ALA A 215 -6.05 -21.37 3.11
N LYS A 216 -7.18 -21.39 3.83
CA LYS A 216 -7.30 -21.96 5.19
C LYS A 216 -6.33 -21.32 6.20
N MET A 217 -6.15 -20.00 6.10
CA MET A 217 -5.35 -19.19 7.01
C MET A 217 -6.26 -18.58 8.10
N ASP A 218 -6.93 -19.43 8.88
CA ASP A 218 -8.08 -19.04 9.70
C ASP A 218 -7.78 -17.91 10.71
N LYS A 219 -6.63 -17.99 11.39
CA LYS A 219 -6.19 -16.94 12.33
C LYS A 219 -6.01 -15.61 11.60
N LEU A 220 -5.26 -15.62 10.49
CA LEU A 220 -5.00 -14.42 9.70
C LEU A 220 -6.30 -13.82 9.15
N ALA A 221 -7.21 -14.66 8.66
CA ALA A 221 -8.51 -14.21 8.17
C ALA A 221 -9.31 -13.53 9.29
N ALA A 222 -9.36 -14.12 10.49
CA ALA A 222 -10.08 -13.55 11.63
C ALA A 222 -9.48 -12.22 12.09
N ASP A 223 -8.15 -12.13 12.19
CA ASP A 223 -7.48 -10.89 12.60
C ASP A 223 -7.62 -9.80 11.52
N TYR A 224 -7.53 -10.17 10.25
CA TYR A 224 -7.72 -9.23 9.14
C TYR A 224 -9.18 -8.75 9.00
N GLU A 225 -10.18 -9.57 9.35
CA GLU A 225 -11.58 -9.13 9.41
C GLU A 225 -11.80 -8.02 10.46
N LYS A 226 -11.12 -8.07 11.60
CA LYS A 226 -11.12 -6.96 12.58
C LYS A 226 -10.55 -5.69 11.97
N VAL A 227 -9.42 -5.79 11.26
CA VAL A 227 -8.81 -4.66 10.54
C VAL A 227 -9.78 -4.06 9.54
N LEU A 228 -10.50 -4.89 8.77
CA LEU A 228 -11.52 -4.41 7.84
C LEU A 228 -12.69 -3.72 8.55
N HIS A 229 -13.10 -4.19 9.73
CA HIS A 229 -14.11 -3.51 10.54
C HIS A 229 -13.66 -2.15 11.09
N GLU A 230 -12.37 -1.99 11.41
CA GLU A 230 -11.80 -0.69 11.77
C GLU A 230 -11.73 0.23 10.54
N TYR A 231 -11.29 -0.32 9.40
CA TYR A 231 -11.04 0.43 8.18
C TYR A 231 -12.32 0.88 7.45
N PHE A 232 -13.31 -0.01 7.36
CA PHE A 232 -14.58 0.22 6.67
C PHE A 232 -15.77 0.43 7.62
N GLY A 233 -15.57 0.34 8.94
CA GLY A 233 -16.67 0.33 9.90
C GLY A 233 -17.36 -1.03 10.02
N LYS A 234 -18.41 -1.10 10.86
CA LYS A 234 -19.16 -2.33 11.10
C LYS A 234 -19.97 -2.74 9.87
N PHE A 235 -19.82 -3.99 9.45
CA PHE A 235 -20.63 -4.64 8.43
C PHE A 235 -21.08 -6.02 8.95
N GLU A 236 -22.25 -6.51 8.52
CA GLU A 236 -22.73 -7.84 8.93
C GLU A 236 -21.98 -8.96 8.22
N THR A 237 -21.73 -8.78 6.91
CA THR A 237 -20.95 -9.72 6.11
C THR A 237 -20.08 -8.96 5.09
N ILE A 238 -19.00 -9.60 4.65
CA ILE A 238 -18.16 -9.08 3.55
C ILE A 238 -18.96 -8.92 2.26
N GLN A 239 -19.93 -9.81 2.03
CA GLN A 239 -20.84 -9.71 0.89
C GLN A 239 -21.68 -8.43 0.96
N ASP A 240 -22.11 -8.01 2.14
CA ASP A 240 -22.88 -6.78 2.30
C ASP A 240 -22.01 -5.54 2.14
N LEU A 241 -20.79 -5.57 2.65
CA LEU A 241 -19.81 -4.51 2.39
C LEU A 241 -19.53 -4.38 0.88
N ASN A 242 -19.31 -5.51 0.20
CA ASN A 242 -19.11 -5.54 -1.25
C ASN A 242 -20.32 -4.96 -2.00
N LYS A 243 -21.56 -5.38 -1.65
CA LYS A 243 -22.78 -4.81 -2.25
C LYS A 243 -22.87 -3.29 -2.09
N GLN A 244 -22.47 -2.74 -0.94
CA GLN A 244 -22.49 -1.29 -0.70
C GLN A 244 -21.51 -0.55 -1.63
N PHE A 245 -20.36 -1.13 -1.92
CA PHE A 245 -19.40 -0.56 -2.86
C PHE A 245 -19.78 -0.74 -4.33
N GLN A 246 -20.64 -1.71 -4.63
CA GLN A 246 -21.20 -1.96 -5.96
C GLN A 246 -22.55 -1.24 -6.19
N ASP A 247 -23.03 -0.42 -5.25
CA ASP A 247 -24.27 0.35 -5.38
C ASP A 247 -24.06 1.60 -6.26
N ASP A 248 -24.23 1.44 -7.57
CA ASP A 248 -24.02 2.49 -8.57
C ASP A 248 -25.02 3.66 -8.46
N SER A 249 -26.03 3.56 -7.61
CA SER A 249 -26.92 4.69 -7.31
C SER A 249 -26.20 5.81 -6.52
N LYS A 250 -25.04 5.51 -5.92
CA LYS A 250 -24.22 6.46 -5.15
C LYS A 250 -22.90 6.71 -5.86
N LYS A 251 -22.47 7.98 -5.88
CA LYS A 251 -21.13 8.35 -6.38
C LYS A 251 -20.04 7.67 -5.54
N TRP A 252 -19.03 7.13 -6.20
CA TRP A 252 -17.90 6.45 -5.57
C TRP A 252 -17.26 7.25 -4.42
N ASP A 253 -16.95 8.53 -4.64
CA ASP A 253 -16.38 9.39 -3.59
C ASP A 253 -17.26 9.49 -2.34
N LYS A 254 -18.58 9.41 -2.49
CA LYS A 254 -19.50 9.38 -1.33
C LYS A 254 -19.49 8.02 -0.65
N ARG A 255 -19.39 6.91 -1.40
CA ARG A 255 -19.23 5.56 -0.85
C ARG A 255 -17.93 5.53 -0.03
N TRP A 256 -16.80 5.88 -0.63
CA TRP A 256 -15.48 5.91 0.00
C TRP A 256 -15.38 6.85 1.21
N ASN A 257 -15.78 8.13 1.07
CA ASN A 257 -15.61 9.11 2.15
C ASN A 257 -16.48 8.82 3.38
N SER A 258 -17.59 8.10 3.23
CA SER A 258 -18.41 7.67 4.38
C SER A 258 -17.71 6.63 5.23
N PHE A 259 -16.75 5.88 4.65
CA PHE A 259 -15.96 4.87 5.35
C PHE A 259 -14.59 5.39 5.76
N ALA A 260 -14.02 6.35 5.01
CA ALA A 260 -12.68 6.85 5.25
C ALA A 260 -12.46 7.67 6.53
N GLU A 261 -13.50 7.84 7.34
CA GLU A 261 -13.38 8.47 8.66
C GLU A 261 -12.86 7.50 9.74
N GLY A 262 -12.85 6.18 9.49
CA GLY A 262 -12.28 5.14 10.38
C GLY A 262 -10.74 5.08 10.41
N TYR A 263 -10.08 5.87 9.56
CA TYR A 263 -8.63 5.83 9.29
C TYR A 263 -7.74 6.25 10.47
N LYS A 264 -8.32 6.75 11.56
CA LYS A 264 -7.53 7.48 12.54
C LYS A 264 -6.57 6.59 13.31
N GLU A 265 -6.91 5.34 13.64
CA GLU A 265 -6.00 4.38 14.29
C GLU A 265 -6.50 2.95 13.97
N LEU A 266 -5.78 2.21 13.10
CA LEU A 266 -6.06 0.79 12.81
C LEU A 266 -5.28 -0.10 13.80
N GLU A 267 -5.66 -0.09 15.07
CA GLU A 267 -4.91 -0.77 16.13
C GLU A 267 -4.78 -2.28 15.89
N SER A 268 -5.75 -2.91 15.23
CA SER A 268 -5.70 -4.35 14.95
C SER A 268 -4.61 -4.74 13.95
N THR A 269 -4.00 -3.80 13.20
CA THR A 269 -2.90 -4.14 12.27
C THR A 269 -1.66 -4.62 13.02
N PHE A 270 -1.44 -4.13 14.25
CA PHE A 270 -0.31 -4.53 15.08
C PHE A 270 -0.38 -6.01 15.47
N GLU A 271 -1.57 -6.58 15.66
CA GLU A 271 -1.73 -8.01 15.95
C GLU A 271 -1.13 -8.86 14.81
N ILE A 272 -1.42 -8.46 13.56
CA ILE A 272 -0.94 -9.15 12.36
C ILE A 272 0.57 -8.96 12.18
N GLU A 273 1.05 -7.72 12.29
CA GLU A 273 2.45 -7.38 12.12
C GLU A 273 3.34 -8.16 13.11
N ASN A 274 2.91 -8.28 14.37
CA ASN A 274 3.67 -8.98 15.41
C ASN A 274 4.02 -10.43 15.04
N TYR A 275 3.11 -11.16 14.39
CA TYR A 275 3.39 -12.53 13.97
C TYR A 275 3.91 -12.62 12.53
N PHE A 276 3.75 -11.60 11.69
CA PHE A 276 4.39 -11.57 10.36
C PHE A 276 5.91 -11.34 10.44
N TYR A 277 6.43 -10.88 11.58
CA TYR A 277 7.88 -10.86 11.86
C TYR A 277 8.41 -12.15 12.48
N ASP A 278 7.54 -13.12 12.80
CA ASP A 278 7.94 -14.43 13.33
C ASP A 278 8.28 -15.40 12.19
N GLU A 279 9.47 -16.01 12.26
CA GLU A 279 9.97 -16.86 11.18
C GLU A 279 9.10 -18.11 10.96
N ASP A 280 8.64 -18.74 12.05
CA ASP A 280 7.82 -19.95 11.97
C ASP A 280 6.46 -19.65 11.36
N TYR A 281 5.85 -18.51 11.71
CA TYR A 281 4.62 -18.04 11.09
C TYR A 281 4.82 -17.73 9.59
N VAL A 282 5.89 -17.03 9.20
CA VAL A 282 6.15 -16.73 7.77
C VAL A 282 6.33 -18.03 6.98
N LYS A 283 7.01 -19.01 7.56
CA LYS A 283 7.16 -20.34 6.96
C LYS A 283 5.82 -21.05 6.80
N GLU A 284 4.95 -21.01 7.80
CA GLU A 284 3.58 -21.56 7.71
C GLU A 284 2.75 -20.85 6.64
N PHE A 285 2.79 -19.52 6.61
CA PHE A 285 2.10 -18.71 5.61
C PHE A 285 2.53 -19.08 4.19
N GLN A 286 3.84 -19.18 3.93
CA GLN A 286 4.37 -19.55 2.62
C GLN A 286 4.03 -21.00 2.26
N ALA A 287 4.00 -21.92 3.23
CA ALA A 287 3.51 -23.28 3.00
C ALA A 287 2.03 -23.30 2.57
N LYS A 288 1.18 -22.48 3.20
CA LYS A 288 -0.23 -22.32 2.81
C LYS A 288 -0.40 -21.74 1.41
N MET A 289 0.46 -20.79 1.02
CA MET A 289 0.49 -20.26 -0.34
C MET A 289 0.84 -21.34 -1.37
N VAL A 290 1.82 -22.20 -1.08
CA VAL A 290 2.16 -23.35 -1.93
C VAL A 290 1.00 -24.34 -2.04
N GLU A 291 0.33 -24.66 -0.92
CA GLU A 291 -0.86 -25.52 -0.92
C GLU A 291 -2.01 -24.92 -1.73
N PHE A 292 -2.20 -23.60 -1.66
CA PHE A 292 -3.19 -22.88 -2.45
C PHE A 292 -2.91 -23.05 -3.95
N VAL A 293 -1.66 -22.88 -4.40
CA VAL A 293 -1.27 -23.08 -5.80
C VAL A 293 -1.55 -24.51 -6.26
N LYS A 294 -1.15 -25.51 -5.47
CA LYS A 294 -1.35 -26.93 -5.79
C LYS A 294 -2.84 -27.28 -5.92
N SER A 295 -3.66 -26.73 -5.03
CA SER A 295 -5.11 -27.01 -4.98
C SER A 295 -5.91 -26.28 -6.07
N ASN A 296 -5.38 -25.16 -6.58
CA ASN A 296 -6.09 -24.27 -7.51
C ASN A 296 -5.42 -24.15 -8.90
N ARG A 297 -4.61 -25.15 -9.27
CA ARG A 297 -3.77 -25.11 -10.49
C ARG A 297 -4.50 -24.70 -11.77
N ASN A 298 -5.73 -25.18 -11.98
CA ASN A 298 -6.47 -24.94 -13.21
C ASN A 298 -6.91 -23.46 -13.35
N GLY A 299 -7.06 -22.77 -12.22
CA GLY A 299 -7.35 -21.33 -12.18
C GLY A 299 -6.09 -20.48 -12.14
N LEU A 300 -4.89 -21.06 -12.07
CA LEU A 300 -3.63 -20.30 -11.91
C LEU A 300 -2.66 -20.46 -13.09
N MET A 301 -2.80 -21.50 -13.90
CA MET A 301 -1.91 -21.78 -15.02
C MET A 301 -2.56 -22.70 -16.07
N LYS A 302 -1.98 -22.69 -17.27
CA LYS A 302 -2.24 -23.64 -18.35
C LYS A 302 -1.04 -24.57 -18.47
N ILE A 303 -1.31 -25.85 -18.75
CA ILE A 303 -0.26 -26.83 -19.06
C ILE A 303 -0.10 -26.90 -20.58
N GLU A 304 1.14 -26.89 -21.05
CA GLU A 304 1.50 -27.16 -22.46
C GLU A 304 1.17 -28.60 -22.90
#